data_AF-A0A813WSZ4-F1
#
_entry.id   AF-A0A813WSZ4-F1
#
_cell.length_a   1.000
_cell.length_b   1.000
_cell.length_c   1.000
_cell.angle_alpha   90.00
_cell.angle_beta   90.00
_cell.angle_gamma   90.00
#
_symmetry.space_group_name_H-M   'P 1'
#
loop_
_entity.id
_entity.type
_entity.pdbx_description
1 polymer ?
#
loop_
_entity_poly.entity_id
_entity_poly.type
_entity_poly.pdbx_seq_one_letter_code
_entity_poly.pdbx_strand_id
1 'polypeptide(L)'
;MNNHFTTPSADNCTSTIIFRPSLPQTILKPDYSASSFLTLAPYGTGKTLLRCEYYKSLRPYTYFKVLILNKEIDEYLQRFVNMKATSGADCDKEGCIMKWSSDEFGQLLLSLLVTQFVETFEKESLDLPDISLDEKIELITIMCYYYNEQGVSKLEKLVNSLLKKTDNSKYLVTKAVAQVIQNNNVYTDTHLFSHLKTDLRKLSALRQDEEKLLLLIAIVEGERVEIKALNTTLSNNVLNDLRHFALFMKKHVKKTAVFIIDGIDENRFFFNEKSVNKKSLELFCRSSLSQEIIAMVMAHNFYLSVFYPKIDGINMVDGIIRKDKFPVLVIKWNIKSLINYADYVLQEMNKNASSSRCKSFIDFKTLVNYSNPKNAEIINQISTPRVLHYFMQHLIEEMNYCANDVKEPFIATKENIYTAYETAAKSTFKVQFIKN
;
A
#
# COMPACT_ATOMS: atom_id res chain seq x y z
N MET A 1 10.09 29.03 -7.87
CA MET A 1 11.01 28.41 -6.91
C MET A 1 10.39 27.10 -6.46
N ASN A 2 11.01 25.96 -6.78
CA ASN A 2 10.53 24.69 -6.24
C ASN A 2 10.95 24.62 -4.78
N ASN A 3 10.00 24.40 -3.88
CA ASN A 3 10.32 24.19 -2.47
C ASN A 3 10.95 22.80 -2.34
N HIS A 4 12.28 22.74 -2.27
CA HIS A 4 13.06 21.49 -2.20
C HIS A 4 12.85 20.73 -0.87
N PHE A 5 12.11 21.35 0.05
CA PHE A 5 11.71 20.80 1.33
C PHE A 5 10.29 20.19 1.31
N THR A 6 9.69 19.94 0.15
CA THR A 6 8.43 19.20 0.10
C THR A 6 8.66 17.72 0.43
N THR A 7 8.07 17.27 1.54
CA THR A 7 7.92 15.84 1.81
C THR A 7 7.10 15.23 0.67
N PRO A 8 7.56 14.16 0.00
CA PRO A 8 6.73 13.46 -0.96
C PRO A 8 5.43 13.03 -0.28
N SER A 9 4.29 13.15 -0.96
CA SER A 9 3.08 12.46 -0.51
C SER A 9 3.33 10.95 -0.52
N ALA A 10 2.59 10.19 0.30
CA ALA A 10 2.71 8.74 0.34
C ALA A 10 2.61 8.11 -1.08
N ASP A 11 1.82 8.74 -1.95
CA ASP A 11 1.53 8.34 -3.33
C ASP A 11 2.71 8.55 -4.31
N ASN A 12 3.71 9.36 -3.97
CA ASN A 12 4.73 9.79 -4.94
C ASN A 12 6.16 9.35 -4.58
N CYS A 13 6.66 8.29 -5.25
CA CYS A 13 8.08 7.90 -5.19
C CYS A 13 8.93 8.46 -6.34
N THR A 14 8.40 9.38 -7.16
CA THR A 14 9.08 9.93 -8.35
C THR A 14 10.07 11.05 -8.02
N SER A 15 10.13 11.54 -6.78
CA SER A 15 11.13 12.55 -6.43
C SER A 15 12.54 11.96 -6.62
N THR A 16 13.28 12.56 -7.56
CA THR A 16 14.71 12.36 -7.81
C THR A 16 15.58 13.00 -6.74
N ILE A 17 14.98 13.63 -5.73
CA ILE A 17 15.65 13.98 -4.48
C ILE A 17 15.83 12.66 -3.74
N ILE A 18 16.84 11.93 -4.21
CA ILE A 18 17.41 10.74 -3.60
C ILE A 18 17.55 11.10 -2.13
N PHE A 19 17.11 10.25 -1.22
CA PHE A 19 17.45 10.35 0.19
C PHE A 19 18.10 9.01 0.48
N ARG A 20 19.39 9.00 0.84
CA ARG A 20 20.04 7.81 1.39
C ARG A 20 20.15 7.97 2.90
N PRO A 21 19.10 7.66 3.69
CA PRO A 21 19.34 7.38 5.09
C PRO A 21 20.31 6.20 5.20
N SER A 22 21.02 6.11 6.33
CA SER A 22 21.42 4.80 6.85
C SER A 22 20.15 4.04 7.26
N LEU A 23 19.33 3.69 6.26
CA LEU A 23 18.18 2.81 6.42
C LEU A 23 18.69 1.47 6.95
N PRO A 24 17.88 0.71 7.70
CA PRO A 24 18.24 -0.66 8.04
C PRO A 24 18.59 -1.38 6.73
N GLN A 25 19.89 -1.60 6.47
CA GLN A 25 20.36 -2.25 5.25
C GLN A 25 19.78 -3.67 5.15
N THR A 26 19.34 -4.22 6.27
CA THR A 26 18.55 -5.45 6.37
C THR A 26 17.24 -5.43 5.57
N ILE A 27 16.65 -4.27 5.27
CA ILE A 27 15.44 -4.15 4.44
C ILE A 27 15.80 -4.07 2.95
N LEU A 28 16.90 -3.38 2.64
CA LEU A 28 17.43 -3.25 1.29
C LEU A 28 18.42 -4.38 1.05
N LYS A 29 17.89 -5.58 0.81
CA LYS A 29 18.74 -6.75 0.60
C LYS A 29 19.75 -6.52 -0.54
N PRO A 30 21.03 -6.88 -0.37
CA PRO A 30 22.06 -6.67 -1.39
C PRO A 30 21.79 -7.40 -2.72
N ASP A 31 21.03 -8.48 -2.68
CA ASP A 31 20.63 -9.28 -3.84
C ASP A 31 19.41 -8.71 -4.58
N TYR A 32 18.84 -7.61 -4.07
CA TYR A 32 17.60 -6.99 -4.57
C TYR A 32 16.40 -7.94 -4.52
N SER A 33 16.37 -8.87 -3.58
CA SER A 33 15.24 -9.77 -3.37
C SER A 33 14.19 -9.17 -2.43
N ALA A 34 12.93 -9.54 -2.66
CA ALA A 34 11.83 -9.18 -1.77
C ALA A 34 12.01 -9.80 -0.38
N SER A 35 11.41 -9.16 0.63
CA SER A 35 11.35 -9.69 1.98
C SER A 35 10.07 -9.26 2.70
N SER A 36 9.62 -10.12 3.60
CA SER A 36 8.50 -9.81 4.47
C SER A 36 9.00 -9.33 5.81
N PHE A 37 8.43 -8.23 6.30
CA PHE A 37 8.85 -7.58 7.54
C PHE A 37 7.79 -6.58 8.01
N LEU A 38 7.86 -6.24 9.30
CA LEU A 38 7.15 -5.12 9.89
C LEU A 38 8.16 -4.04 10.30
N THR A 39 7.96 -2.82 9.84
CA THR A 39 8.66 -1.64 10.35
C THR A 39 7.74 -0.88 11.30
N LEU A 40 8.18 -0.71 12.55
CA LEU A 40 7.52 0.13 13.55
C LEU A 40 8.39 1.35 13.84
N ALA A 41 7.92 2.54 13.46
CA ALA A 41 8.67 3.77 13.76
C ALA A 41 7.77 4.98 14.00
N PRO A 42 8.15 5.89 14.93
CA PRO A 42 7.43 7.15 15.15
C PRO A 42 7.21 7.98 13.88
N TYR A 43 6.32 8.97 13.95
CA TYR A 43 6.11 9.94 12.88
C TYR A 43 7.40 10.69 12.56
N GLY A 44 7.62 11.00 11.27
CA GLY A 44 8.78 11.79 10.83
C GLY A 44 10.14 11.07 10.84
N THR A 45 10.16 9.75 11.07
CA THR A 45 11.38 8.94 11.07
C THR A 45 11.83 8.44 9.69
N GLY A 46 11.11 8.78 8.62
CA GLY A 46 11.45 8.39 7.25
C GLY A 46 10.92 7.02 6.79
N LYS A 47 9.83 6.51 7.38
CA LYS A 47 9.16 5.26 6.94
C LYS A 47 8.77 5.28 5.46
N THR A 48 8.12 6.36 5.03
CA THR A 48 7.70 6.60 3.64
C THR A 48 8.88 6.57 2.67
N LEU A 49 10.01 7.17 3.07
CA LEU A 49 11.26 7.15 2.29
C LEU A 49 11.81 5.73 2.17
N LEU A 50 11.92 5.01 3.29
CA LEU A 50 12.36 3.62 3.32
C LEU A 50 11.48 2.74 2.42
N ARG A 51 10.17 2.92 2.47
CA ARG A 51 9.23 2.21 1.61
C ARG A 51 9.44 2.53 0.14
N CYS A 52 9.69 3.80 -0.23
CA CYS A 52 10.00 4.15 -1.62
C CYS A 52 11.29 3.51 -2.11
N GLU A 53 12.36 3.49 -1.32
CA GLU A 53 13.62 2.82 -1.68
C GLU A 53 13.42 1.30 -1.81
N TYR A 54 12.67 0.70 -0.89
CA TYR A 54 12.29 -0.72 -1.00
C TYR A 54 11.48 -0.97 -2.28
N TYR A 55 10.45 -0.17 -2.55
CA TYR A 55 9.63 -0.28 -3.76
C TYR A 55 10.48 -0.18 -5.03
N LYS A 56 11.44 0.76 -5.09
CA LYS A 56 12.38 0.92 -6.22
C LYS A 56 13.32 -0.27 -6.37
N SER A 57 13.76 -0.87 -5.26
CA SER A 57 14.68 -2.03 -5.27
C SER A 57 14.08 -3.30 -5.88
N LEU A 58 12.74 -3.44 -5.84
CA LEU A 58 12.04 -4.60 -6.36
C LEU A 58 12.07 -4.60 -7.91
N ARG A 59 12.66 -5.64 -8.50
CA ARG A 59 12.76 -5.84 -9.95
C ARG A 59 11.37 -6.00 -10.60
N PRO A 60 10.96 -5.13 -11.56
CA PRO A 60 9.62 -5.19 -12.18
C PRO A 60 9.29 -6.48 -12.94
N TYR A 61 10.32 -7.18 -13.44
CA TYR A 61 10.18 -8.45 -14.15
C TYR A 61 10.07 -9.66 -13.20
N THR A 62 10.43 -9.51 -11.92
CA THR A 62 10.38 -10.59 -10.92
C THR A 62 9.20 -10.44 -9.97
N TYR A 63 8.81 -9.20 -9.68
CA TYR A 63 7.84 -8.89 -8.65
C TYR A 63 6.65 -8.13 -9.21
N PHE A 64 5.46 -8.50 -8.76
CA PHE A 64 4.23 -7.74 -8.97
C PHE A 64 3.94 -6.95 -7.68
N LYS A 65 4.07 -5.64 -7.74
CA LYS A 65 4.06 -4.77 -6.55
C LYS A 65 2.66 -4.23 -6.33
N VAL A 66 2.08 -4.51 -5.16
CA VAL A 66 0.78 -3.97 -4.74
C VAL A 66 1.03 -2.99 -3.60
N LEU A 67 0.90 -1.70 -3.87
CA LEU A 67 0.97 -0.66 -2.85
C LEU A 67 -0.42 -0.46 -2.23
N ILE A 68 -0.49 -0.49 -0.91
CA ILE A 68 -1.71 -0.34 -0.11
C ILE A 68 -1.53 0.91 0.75
N LEU A 69 -2.22 1.99 0.36
CA LEU A 69 -2.31 3.23 1.11
C LEU A 69 -3.73 3.39 1.65
N ASN A 70 -3.97 4.51 2.33
CA ASN A 70 -5.30 4.87 2.83
C ASN A 70 -6.38 4.88 1.75
N LYS A 71 -6.04 5.40 0.58
CA LYS A 71 -6.98 5.48 -0.54
C LYS A 71 -7.52 4.09 -0.91
N GLU A 72 -6.64 3.10 -1.04
CA GLU A 72 -7.04 1.73 -1.38
C GLU A 72 -7.87 1.07 -0.26
N ILE A 73 -7.55 1.38 1.01
CA ILE A 73 -8.33 0.91 2.16
C ILE A 73 -9.74 1.53 2.16
N ASP A 74 -9.85 2.83 1.88
CA ASP A 74 -11.14 3.53 1.81
C ASP A 74 -12.01 3.00 0.66
N GLU A 75 -11.43 2.80 -0.51
CA GLU A 75 -12.13 2.23 -1.67
C GLU A 75 -12.64 0.81 -1.38
N TYR A 76 -11.84 0.00 -0.68
CA TYR A 76 -12.27 -1.31 -0.19
C TYR A 76 -13.45 -1.19 0.79
N LEU A 77 -13.31 -0.34 1.81
CA LEU A 77 -14.33 -0.14 2.84
C LEU A 77 -15.67 0.31 2.25
N GLN A 78 -15.67 1.24 1.30
CA GLN A 78 -16.89 1.74 0.67
C GLN A 78 -17.68 0.67 -0.08
N ARG A 79 -17.00 -0.40 -0.54
CA ARG A 79 -17.60 -1.43 -1.39
C ARG A 79 -17.96 -2.71 -0.64
N PHE A 80 -17.07 -3.15 0.25
CA PHE A 80 -17.21 -4.45 0.91
C PHE A 80 -17.66 -4.36 2.36
N VAL A 81 -17.64 -3.16 2.94
CA VAL A 81 -18.01 -2.95 4.34
C VAL A 81 -19.25 -2.08 4.43
N ASN A 82 -20.30 -2.61 5.03
CA ASN A 82 -21.52 -1.84 5.25
C ASN A 82 -21.28 -0.78 6.35
N MET A 83 -20.98 0.45 5.93
CA MET A 83 -20.76 1.58 6.86
C MET A 83 -22.01 1.98 7.67
N LYS A 84 -23.19 1.43 7.35
CA LYS A 84 -24.45 1.67 8.08
C LYS A 84 -24.75 0.61 9.15
N ALA A 85 -23.92 -0.44 9.28
CA ALA A 85 -24.08 -1.45 10.32
C ALA A 85 -23.78 -0.82 11.70
N THR A 86 -24.81 -0.69 12.53
CA THR A 86 -24.74 -0.04 13.86
C THR A 86 -24.76 -1.04 15.02
N SER A 87 -24.96 -2.34 14.74
CA SER A 87 -25.01 -3.39 15.75
C SER A 87 -24.07 -4.56 15.47
N GLY A 88 -23.64 -5.26 16.53
CA GLY A 88 -22.76 -6.43 16.42
C GLY A 88 -23.37 -7.64 15.72
N ALA A 89 -24.71 -7.70 15.60
CA ALA A 89 -25.45 -8.76 14.91
C ALA A 89 -25.55 -8.53 13.39
N ASP A 90 -25.53 -7.28 12.94
CA ASP A 90 -25.41 -6.93 11.51
C ASP A 90 -24.03 -7.31 10.97
N CYS A 91 -23.01 -7.22 11.83
CA CYS A 91 -21.62 -7.55 11.53
C CYS A 91 -21.32 -9.07 11.39
N ASP A 92 -22.28 -9.95 11.71
CA ASP A 92 -22.13 -11.41 11.55
C ASP A 92 -22.62 -11.92 10.19
N LYS A 93 -23.27 -11.06 9.39
CA LYS A 93 -23.87 -11.41 8.09
C LYS A 93 -23.29 -10.62 6.91
N GLU A 94 -22.73 -9.45 7.16
CA GLU A 94 -22.08 -8.58 6.18
C GLU A 94 -20.75 -8.08 6.78
N GLY A 95 -19.68 -8.01 5.97
CA GLY A 95 -18.37 -7.52 6.42
C GLY A 95 -18.51 -6.17 7.14
N CYS A 96 -17.87 -6.04 8.30
CA CYS A 96 -18.15 -4.94 9.23
C CYS A 96 -16.88 -4.39 9.88
N ILE A 97 -16.82 -3.07 9.88
CA ILE A 97 -15.67 -2.26 10.30
C ILE A 97 -15.25 -2.47 11.76
N MET A 98 -16.16 -2.97 12.61
CA MET A 98 -15.90 -3.23 14.03
C MET A 98 -15.31 -4.61 14.31
N LYS A 99 -15.18 -5.49 13.30
CA LYS A 99 -14.71 -6.89 13.45
C LYS A 99 -13.60 -7.29 12.47
N TRP A 100 -12.69 -6.36 12.10
CA TRP A 100 -11.59 -6.65 11.15
C TRP A 100 -10.85 -7.96 11.49
N SER A 101 -11.01 -8.95 10.61
CA SER A 101 -10.54 -10.33 10.71
C SER A 101 -9.43 -10.63 9.71
N SER A 102 -8.78 -11.79 9.85
CA SER A 102 -7.81 -12.29 8.86
C SER A 102 -8.45 -12.44 7.47
N ASP A 103 -9.73 -12.83 7.41
CA ASP A 103 -10.45 -13.04 6.15
C ASP A 103 -10.75 -11.70 5.46
N GLU A 104 -11.20 -10.69 6.21
CA GLU A 104 -11.40 -9.33 5.67
C GLU A 104 -10.07 -8.71 5.20
N PHE A 105 -8.98 -8.96 5.91
CA PHE A 105 -7.65 -8.56 5.45
C PHE A 105 -7.23 -9.33 4.19
N GLY A 106 -7.48 -10.64 4.13
CA GLY A 106 -7.24 -11.46 2.95
C GLY A 106 -8.03 -10.98 1.74
N GLN A 107 -9.27 -10.55 1.95
CA GLN A 107 -10.15 -10.01 0.93
C GLN A 107 -9.61 -8.69 0.38
N LEU A 108 -9.15 -7.78 1.26
CA LEU A 108 -8.45 -6.57 0.85
C LEU A 108 -7.24 -6.90 -0.04
N LEU A 109 -6.37 -7.82 0.37
CA LEU A 109 -5.19 -8.21 -0.41
C LEU A 109 -5.57 -8.76 -1.78
N LEU A 110 -6.52 -9.70 -1.82
CA LEU A 110 -6.94 -10.36 -3.05
C LEU A 110 -7.62 -9.40 -4.02
N SER A 111 -8.50 -8.55 -3.51
CA SER A 111 -9.19 -7.54 -4.32
C SER A 111 -8.23 -6.54 -4.95
N LEU A 112 -7.24 -6.04 -4.20
CA LEU A 112 -6.22 -5.14 -4.75
C LEU A 112 -5.31 -5.85 -5.75
N LEU A 113 -4.93 -7.10 -5.48
CA LEU A 113 -4.12 -7.91 -6.38
C LEU A 113 -4.82 -8.15 -7.73
N VAL A 114 -6.07 -8.60 -7.70
CA VAL A 114 -6.90 -8.84 -8.89
C VAL A 114 -7.06 -7.56 -9.70
N THR A 115 -7.41 -6.46 -9.03
CA THR A 115 -7.67 -5.19 -9.72
C THR A 115 -6.44 -4.65 -10.41
N GLN A 116 -5.31 -4.60 -9.71
CA GLN A 116 -4.06 -4.17 -10.32
C GLN A 116 -3.57 -5.12 -11.41
N PHE A 117 -3.82 -6.43 -11.28
CA PHE A 117 -3.46 -7.41 -12.31
C PHE A 117 -4.23 -7.16 -13.61
N VAL A 118 -5.55 -6.96 -13.52
CA VAL A 118 -6.42 -6.64 -14.67
C VAL A 118 -5.99 -5.33 -15.33
N GLU A 119 -5.73 -4.29 -14.55
CA GLU A 119 -5.24 -3.01 -15.08
C GLU A 119 -3.87 -3.13 -15.76
N THR A 120 -2.97 -3.94 -15.18
CA THR A 120 -1.64 -4.15 -15.76
C THR A 120 -1.76 -4.91 -17.07
N PHE A 121 -2.63 -5.93 -17.15
CA PHE A 121 -2.91 -6.65 -18.39
C PHE A 121 -3.43 -5.74 -19.51
N GLU A 122 -4.26 -4.75 -19.17
CA GLU A 122 -4.75 -3.80 -20.19
C GLU A 122 -3.61 -2.93 -20.75
N LYS A 123 -2.68 -2.52 -19.88
CA LYS A 123 -1.56 -1.61 -20.23
C LYS A 123 -0.39 -2.35 -20.88
N GLU A 124 -0.12 -3.55 -20.41
CA GLU A 124 0.99 -4.41 -20.81
C GLU A 124 0.39 -5.73 -21.30
N SER A 125 0.57 -6.06 -22.57
CA SER A 125 0.13 -7.35 -23.12
C SER A 125 0.92 -8.49 -22.46
N LEU A 126 0.48 -8.94 -21.29
CA LEU A 126 1.09 -10.05 -20.57
C LEU A 126 0.83 -11.34 -21.35
N ASP A 127 1.90 -12.10 -21.59
CA ASP A 127 1.77 -13.43 -22.18
C ASP A 127 1.09 -14.36 -21.17
N LEU A 128 -0.15 -14.75 -21.48
CA LEU A 128 -0.94 -15.58 -20.58
C LEU A 128 -0.62 -17.05 -20.83
N PRO A 129 -0.38 -17.81 -19.75
CA PRO A 129 0.00 -19.21 -19.82
C PRO A 129 -1.11 -20.08 -20.42
N ASP A 130 -0.73 -21.19 -21.06
CA ASP A 130 -1.68 -22.24 -21.41
C ASP A 130 -1.90 -23.16 -20.21
N ILE A 131 -2.94 -22.87 -19.43
CA ILE A 131 -3.40 -23.65 -18.28
C ILE A 131 -4.69 -24.42 -18.61
N SER A 132 -5.10 -25.36 -17.74
CA SER A 132 -6.30 -26.16 -17.95
C SER A 132 -7.56 -25.28 -17.93
N LEU A 133 -8.65 -25.74 -18.56
CA LEU A 133 -9.92 -25.02 -18.55
C LEU A 133 -10.44 -24.85 -17.12
N ASP A 134 -10.36 -25.88 -16.28
CA ASP A 134 -10.79 -25.81 -14.89
C ASP A 134 -10.05 -24.71 -14.11
N GLU A 135 -8.73 -24.63 -14.28
CA GLU A 135 -7.91 -23.59 -13.65
C GLU A 135 -8.25 -22.19 -14.18
N LYS A 136 -8.54 -22.05 -15.48
CA LYS A 136 -9.01 -20.78 -16.05
C LYS A 136 -10.33 -20.35 -15.43
N ILE A 137 -11.29 -21.27 -15.28
CA ILE A 137 -12.61 -20.97 -14.74
C ILE A 137 -12.54 -20.60 -13.26
N GLU A 138 -11.70 -21.27 -12.48
CA GLU A 138 -11.43 -20.91 -11.08
C GLU A 138 -10.86 -19.49 -10.97
N LEU A 139 -9.85 -19.14 -11.78
CA LEU A 139 -9.26 -17.81 -11.80
C LEU A 139 -10.25 -16.73 -12.25
N ILE A 140 -11.03 -17.00 -13.29
CA ILE A 140 -12.07 -16.09 -13.79
C ILE A 140 -13.11 -15.82 -12.72
N THR A 141 -13.52 -16.86 -12.00
CA THR A 141 -14.47 -16.76 -10.90
C THR A 141 -13.92 -15.85 -9.79
N ILE A 142 -12.68 -16.08 -9.37
CA ILE A 142 -11.97 -15.23 -8.40
C ILE A 142 -11.93 -13.78 -8.91
N MET A 143 -11.51 -13.55 -10.16
CA MET A 143 -11.41 -12.20 -10.70
C MET A 143 -12.76 -11.49 -10.77
N CYS A 144 -13.81 -12.16 -11.26
CA CYS A 144 -15.16 -11.60 -11.29
C CYS A 144 -15.65 -11.21 -9.90
N TYR A 145 -15.35 -12.01 -8.87
CA TYR A 145 -15.81 -11.75 -7.50
C TYR A 145 -15.03 -10.62 -6.80
N TYR A 146 -13.70 -10.59 -6.94
CA TYR A 146 -12.83 -9.66 -6.19
C TYR A 146 -12.41 -8.41 -6.98
N TYR A 147 -12.81 -8.24 -8.25
CA TYR A 147 -12.47 -7.06 -9.05
C TYR A 147 -13.15 -5.77 -8.54
N ASN A 148 -12.33 -4.76 -8.23
CA ASN A 148 -12.75 -3.53 -7.55
C ASN A 148 -12.98 -2.33 -8.46
N GLU A 149 -12.95 -2.41 -9.78
CA GLU A 149 -13.40 -1.26 -10.60
C GLU A 149 -14.90 -1.33 -10.91
N GLN A 150 -15.46 -0.20 -11.36
CA GLN A 150 -16.80 -0.14 -11.95
C GLN A 150 -16.73 -0.56 -13.42
N GLY A 151 -17.72 -1.32 -13.85
CA GLY A 151 -17.76 -1.88 -15.20
C GLY A 151 -16.80 -3.05 -15.40
N VAL A 152 -17.02 -3.79 -16.48
CA VAL A 152 -16.34 -5.07 -16.72
C VAL A 152 -15.47 -5.09 -17.97
N SER A 153 -15.39 -4.02 -18.73
CA SER A 153 -14.73 -4.02 -20.04
C SER A 153 -13.26 -4.47 -20.00
N LYS A 154 -12.49 -4.07 -18.99
CA LYS A 154 -11.10 -4.53 -18.79
C LYS A 154 -11.05 -6.01 -18.41
N LEU A 155 -11.96 -6.41 -17.52
CA LEU A 155 -12.11 -7.80 -17.07
C LEU A 155 -12.49 -8.72 -18.25
N GLU A 156 -13.43 -8.31 -19.10
CA GLU A 156 -13.82 -9.01 -20.32
C GLU A 156 -12.63 -9.23 -21.26
N LYS A 157 -11.81 -8.20 -21.51
CA LYS A 157 -10.61 -8.32 -22.35
C LYS A 157 -9.66 -9.40 -21.80
N LEU A 158 -9.39 -9.36 -20.50
CA LEU A 158 -8.52 -10.34 -19.84
C LEU A 158 -9.10 -11.76 -19.92
N VAL A 159 -10.37 -11.93 -19.56
CA VAL A 159 -11.09 -13.21 -19.64
C VAL A 159 -11.01 -13.81 -21.04
N ASN A 160 -11.31 -13.00 -22.06
CA ASN A 160 -11.28 -13.44 -23.45
C ASN A 160 -9.88 -13.88 -23.88
N SER A 161 -8.85 -13.18 -23.40
CA SER A 161 -7.46 -13.55 -23.66
C SER A 161 -7.08 -14.88 -22.97
N LEU A 162 -7.44 -15.05 -21.70
CA LEU A 162 -7.24 -16.31 -20.96
C LEU A 162 -7.90 -17.51 -21.66
N LEU A 163 -9.12 -17.32 -22.16
CA LEU A 163 -9.91 -18.34 -22.86
C LEU A 163 -9.57 -18.44 -24.35
N LYS A 164 -8.60 -17.66 -24.85
CA LYS A 164 -8.17 -17.62 -26.26
C LYS A 164 -9.35 -17.45 -27.24
N LYS A 165 -10.31 -16.59 -26.90
CA LYS A 165 -11.49 -16.34 -27.74
C LYS A 165 -11.17 -15.40 -28.91
N THR A 166 -11.56 -15.83 -30.10
CA THR A 166 -11.50 -15.03 -31.33
C THR A 166 -12.52 -13.89 -31.30
N ASP A 167 -12.36 -12.87 -32.14
CA ASP A 167 -13.25 -11.69 -32.19
C ASP A 167 -14.75 -12.02 -32.28
N ASN A 168 -15.09 -13.14 -32.91
CA ASN A 168 -16.48 -13.61 -33.06
C ASN A 168 -17.01 -14.35 -31.81
N SER A 169 -16.14 -14.96 -31.02
CA SER A 169 -16.48 -15.78 -29.84
C SER A 169 -16.26 -15.08 -28.50
N LYS A 170 -15.97 -13.76 -28.51
CA LYS A 170 -15.76 -12.97 -27.29
C LYS A 170 -16.97 -13.00 -26.36
N TYR A 171 -16.70 -13.23 -25.08
CA TYR A 171 -17.59 -12.97 -23.95
C TYR A 171 -17.70 -11.47 -23.76
N LEU A 172 -18.92 -10.97 -23.85
CA LEU A 172 -19.30 -9.58 -23.60
C LEU A 172 -20.56 -9.61 -22.75
N VAL A 173 -20.67 -8.73 -21.76
CA VAL A 173 -21.89 -8.60 -20.95
C VAL A 173 -23.10 -8.28 -21.81
N THR A 174 -22.95 -7.52 -22.88
CA THR A 174 -24.04 -7.24 -23.83
C THR A 174 -24.57 -8.51 -24.51
N LYS A 175 -23.69 -9.48 -24.81
CA LYS A 175 -24.08 -10.80 -25.33
C LYS A 175 -24.72 -11.66 -24.23
N ALA A 176 -24.22 -11.59 -23.01
CA ALA A 176 -24.81 -12.26 -21.83
C ALA A 176 -26.25 -11.78 -21.57
N VAL A 177 -26.47 -10.47 -21.61
CA VAL A 177 -27.79 -9.84 -21.48
C VAL A 177 -28.71 -10.31 -22.61
N ALA A 178 -28.23 -10.31 -23.86
CA ALA A 178 -29.02 -10.79 -25.00
C ALA A 178 -29.36 -12.29 -24.88
N GLN A 179 -28.44 -13.13 -24.40
CA GLN A 179 -28.67 -14.56 -24.14
C GLN A 179 -29.67 -14.78 -23.01
N VAL A 180 -29.58 -14.05 -21.90
CA VAL A 180 -30.56 -14.14 -20.79
C VAL A 180 -31.95 -13.71 -21.27
N ILE A 181 -32.05 -12.66 -22.10
CA ILE A 181 -33.31 -12.18 -22.67
C ILE A 181 -33.87 -13.17 -23.72
N GLN A 182 -33.02 -13.75 -24.58
CA GLN A 182 -33.44 -14.73 -25.59
C GLN A 182 -33.81 -16.09 -24.98
N ASN A 183 -33.09 -16.56 -23.95
CA ASN A 183 -33.37 -17.81 -23.24
C ASN A 183 -34.62 -17.73 -22.35
N ASN A 184 -35.12 -16.53 -22.01
CA ASN A 184 -36.46 -16.39 -21.42
C ASN A 184 -37.58 -16.83 -22.39
N ASN A 185 -37.31 -16.89 -23.70
CA ASN A 185 -38.26 -17.33 -24.72
C ASN A 185 -37.98 -18.74 -25.28
N VAL A 186 -36.81 -19.33 -25.01
CA VAL A 186 -36.45 -20.70 -25.42
C VAL A 186 -35.75 -21.38 -24.25
N TYR A 187 -36.54 -21.96 -23.35
CA TYR A 187 -36.04 -22.65 -22.17
C TYR A 187 -35.68 -24.10 -22.52
N THR A 188 -34.39 -24.44 -22.49
CA THR A 188 -33.98 -25.78 -22.04
C THR A 188 -33.42 -25.61 -20.63
N ASP A 189 -34.29 -25.77 -19.63
CA ASP A 189 -33.90 -25.82 -18.22
C ASP A 189 -33.06 -27.08 -18.03
N THR A 190 -31.75 -26.94 -17.98
CA THR A 190 -30.94 -27.96 -17.34
C THR A 190 -30.82 -27.52 -15.90
N HIS A 191 -31.27 -28.36 -14.95
CA HIS A 191 -31.21 -28.13 -13.50
C HIS A 191 -29.92 -27.43 -13.00
N LEU A 192 -28.80 -27.65 -13.68
CA LEU A 192 -27.52 -26.98 -13.48
C LEU A 192 -27.61 -25.43 -13.48
N PHE A 193 -28.42 -24.85 -14.37
CA PHE A 193 -28.58 -23.41 -14.57
C PHE A 193 -29.32 -22.73 -13.42
N SER A 194 -30.38 -23.36 -12.92
CA SER A 194 -31.11 -22.88 -11.76
C SER A 194 -30.25 -22.97 -10.49
N HIS A 195 -29.43 -24.02 -10.34
CA HIS A 195 -28.48 -24.14 -9.23
C HIS A 195 -27.37 -23.08 -9.28
N LEU A 196 -26.75 -22.87 -10.45
CA LEU A 196 -25.71 -21.86 -10.63
C LEU A 196 -26.21 -20.44 -10.38
N LYS A 197 -27.34 -20.05 -10.97
CA LYS A 197 -27.96 -18.75 -10.71
C LYS A 197 -28.36 -18.57 -9.25
N THR A 198 -28.88 -19.61 -8.61
CA THR A 198 -29.21 -19.58 -7.17
C THR A 198 -27.95 -19.44 -6.31
N ASP A 199 -26.85 -20.06 -6.71
CA ASP A 199 -25.58 -20.02 -5.99
C ASP A 199 -24.87 -18.68 -6.16
N LEU A 200 -24.77 -18.17 -7.39
CA LEU A 200 -24.21 -16.85 -7.68
C LEU A 200 -25.05 -15.74 -7.05
N ARG A 201 -26.38 -15.90 -7.01
CA ARG A 201 -27.24 -14.98 -6.25
C ARG A 201 -26.97 -15.03 -4.76
N LYS A 202 -26.30 -16.02 -4.17
CA LYS A 202 -26.00 -15.98 -2.71
C LYS A 202 -24.69 -15.24 -2.39
N LEU A 203 -23.93 -14.84 -3.40
CA LEU A 203 -22.71 -14.04 -3.28
C LEU A 203 -23.07 -12.54 -3.18
N SER A 204 -23.13 -12.02 -1.96
CA SER A 204 -23.57 -10.65 -1.65
C SER A 204 -22.81 -9.55 -2.40
N ALA A 205 -21.50 -9.73 -2.67
CA ALA A 205 -20.68 -8.78 -3.42
C ALA A 205 -21.06 -8.71 -4.92
N LEU A 206 -21.41 -9.83 -5.56
CA LEU A 206 -21.84 -9.86 -6.96
C LEU A 206 -23.27 -9.37 -7.17
N ARG A 207 -24.08 -9.29 -6.09
CA ARG A 207 -25.43 -8.66 -6.15
C ARG A 207 -25.36 -7.15 -6.32
N GLN A 208 -24.25 -6.52 -5.95
CA GLN A 208 -24.11 -5.06 -6.03
C GLN A 208 -23.64 -4.59 -7.43
N ASP A 209 -23.23 -5.51 -8.31
CA ASP A 209 -22.68 -5.23 -9.64
C ASP A 209 -23.16 -6.31 -10.65
N GLU A 210 -24.35 -6.10 -11.21
CA GLU A 210 -25.05 -7.06 -12.09
C GLU A 210 -24.24 -7.44 -13.34
N GLU A 211 -23.37 -6.56 -13.82
CA GLU A 211 -22.55 -6.81 -15.01
C GLU A 211 -21.52 -7.93 -14.78
N LYS A 212 -20.88 -7.98 -13.61
CA LYS A 212 -19.90 -9.03 -13.26
C LYS A 212 -20.57 -10.40 -13.15
N LEU A 213 -21.76 -10.43 -12.57
CA LEU A 213 -22.59 -11.63 -12.49
C LEU A 213 -22.96 -12.14 -13.89
N LEU A 214 -23.41 -11.26 -14.77
CA LEU A 214 -23.78 -11.60 -16.14
C LEU A 214 -22.57 -12.10 -16.96
N LEU A 215 -21.40 -11.47 -16.79
CA LEU A 215 -20.17 -11.93 -17.42
C LEU A 215 -19.83 -13.36 -17.01
N LEU A 216 -19.86 -13.65 -15.70
CA LEU A 216 -19.54 -14.98 -15.18
C LEU A 216 -20.52 -16.04 -15.68
N ILE A 217 -21.81 -15.72 -15.76
CA ILE A 217 -22.85 -16.60 -16.32
C ILE A 217 -22.53 -16.94 -17.78
N ALA A 218 -22.25 -15.94 -18.62
CA ALA A 218 -21.96 -16.15 -20.03
C ALA A 218 -20.74 -17.05 -20.27
N ILE A 219 -19.72 -16.93 -19.41
CA ILE A 219 -18.52 -17.77 -19.49
C ILE A 219 -18.85 -19.22 -19.16
N VAL A 220 -19.53 -19.46 -18.04
CA VAL A 220 -19.89 -20.81 -17.59
C VAL A 220 -20.78 -21.51 -18.63
N GLU A 221 -21.74 -20.80 -19.21
CA GLU A 221 -22.59 -21.32 -20.28
C GLU A 221 -21.80 -21.61 -21.56
N GLY A 222 -20.99 -20.64 -22.02
CA GLY A 222 -20.26 -20.77 -23.27
C GLY A 222 -19.18 -21.85 -23.24
N GLU A 223 -18.56 -22.06 -22.07
CA GLU A 223 -17.57 -23.14 -21.85
C GLU A 223 -18.20 -24.46 -21.40
N ARG A 224 -19.53 -24.49 -21.16
CA ARG A 224 -20.29 -25.68 -20.69
C ARG A 224 -19.72 -26.30 -19.41
N VAL A 225 -19.36 -25.47 -18.44
CA VAL A 225 -18.72 -25.93 -17.20
C VAL A 225 -19.78 -26.45 -16.23
N GLU A 226 -19.66 -27.71 -15.82
CA GLU A 226 -20.48 -28.28 -14.73
C GLU A 226 -19.88 -27.93 -13.36
N ILE A 227 -20.38 -26.85 -12.75
CA ILE A 227 -19.90 -26.45 -11.42
C ILE A 227 -20.74 -27.14 -10.35
N LYS A 228 -20.17 -28.13 -9.66
CA LYS A 228 -20.88 -28.96 -8.67
C LYS A 228 -21.34 -28.24 -7.39
N ALA A 229 -20.84 -27.04 -7.08
CA ALA A 229 -21.41 -26.07 -6.14
C ALA A 229 -20.46 -24.87 -6.04
N LEU A 230 -20.90 -23.68 -6.45
CA LEU A 230 -20.09 -22.45 -6.40
C LEU A 230 -20.14 -21.79 -5.02
N ASN A 231 -21.25 -22.01 -4.31
CA ASN A 231 -21.60 -21.32 -3.07
C ASN A 231 -20.70 -21.67 -1.88
N THR A 232 -20.28 -22.92 -1.78
CA THR A 232 -19.44 -23.42 -0.67
C THR A 232 -17.98 -22.99 -0.82
N THR A 233 -17.58 -22.54 -2.01
CA THR A 233 -16.18 -22.42 -2.41
C THR A 233 -15.64 -20.99 -2.33
N LEU A 234 -16.49 -19.95 -2.38
CA LEU A 234 -16.04 -18.54 -2.45
C LEU A 234 -16.26 -17.71 -1.17
N SER A 235 -17.34 -17.92 -0.43
CA SER A 235 -17.66 -17.06 0.73
C SER A 235 -16.89 -17.41 2.01
N ASN A 236 -16.33 -18.62 2.11
CA ASN A 236 -15.61 -19.14 3.29
C ASN A 236 -14.13 -19.49 2.99
N ASN A 237 -13.57 -18.99 1.89
CA ASN A 237 -12.30 -19.49 1.34
C ASN A 237 -11.35 -18.38 0.85
N VAL A 238 -11.59 -17.13 1.22
CA VAL A 238 -10.81 -15.95 0.77
C VAL A 238 -9.30 -16.17 0.84
N LEU A 239 -8.81 -16.78 1.93
CA LEU A 239 -7.37 -17.07 2.10
C LEU A 239 -6.86 -18.16 1.15
N ASN A 240 -7.70 -19.14 0.81
CA ASN A 240 -7.40 -20.14 -0.22
C ASN A 240 -7.40 -19.52 -1.61
N ASP A 241 -8.36 -18.64 -1.92
CA ASP A 241 -8.41 -17.91 -3.19
C ASP A 241 -7.18 -17.00 -3.35
N LEU A 242 -6.79 -16.30 -2.28
CA LEU A 242 -5.58 -15.48 -2.25
C LEU A 242 -4.34 -16.32 -2.51
N ARG A 243 -4.24 -17.49 -1.86
CA ARG A 243 -3.16 -18.45 -2.10
C ARG A 243 -3.18 -18.93 -3.54
N HIS A 244 -4.34 -19.33 -4.07
CA HIS A 244 -4.48 -19.85 -5.43
C HIS A 244 -4.00 -18.79 -6.44
N PHE A 245 -4.52 -17.57 -6.35
CA PHE A 245 -4.18 -16.48 -7.26
C PHE A 245 -2.70 -16.08 -7.16
N ALA A 246 -2.15 -16.02 -5.95
CA ALA A 246 -0.73 -15.73 -5.76
C ALA A 246 0.18 -16.84 -6.35
N LEU A 247 -0.21 -18.11 -6.21
CA LEU A 247 0.50 -19.24 -6.81
C LEU A 247 0.39 -19.23 -8.34
N PHE A 248 -0.78 -18.88 -8.88
CA PHE A 248 -0.97 -18.70 -10.32
C PHE A 248 0.02 -17.67 -10.87
N MET A 249 0.09 -16.48 -10.24
CA MET A 249 1.02 -15.43 -10.64
C MET A 249 2.48 -15.90 -10.58
N LYS A 250 2.86 -16.57 -9.49
CA LYS A 250 4.22 -17.06 -9.30
C LYS A 250 4.61 -18.12 -10.33
N LYS A 251 3.75 -19.12 -10.56
CA LYS A 251 4.04 -20.27 -11.41
C LYS A 251 3.95 -19.92 -12.90
N HIS A 252 2.93 -19.14 -13.27
CA HIS A 252 2.57 -19.00 -14.68
C HIS A 252 2.86 -17.61 -15.24
N VAL A 253 2.60 -16.55 -14.48
CA VAL A 253 3.01 -15.17 -14.85
C VAL A 253 4.49 -14.93 -14.55
N LYS A 254 5.13 -15.83 -13.78
CA LYS A 254 6.53 -15.75 -13.32
C LYS A 254 6.82 -14.47 -12.52
N LYS A 255 5.80 -13.92 -11.86
CA LYS A 255 5.93 -12.78 -10.94
C LYS A 255 5.45 -13.17 -9.55
N THR A 256 6.23 -12.85 -8.52
CA THR A 256 5.78 -13.03 -7.13
C THR A 256 5.09 -11.75 -6.66
N ALA A 257 3.88 -11.87 -6.09
CA ALA A 257 3.18 -10.74 -5.49
C ALA A 257 3.93 -10.22 -4.25
N VAL A 258 4.08 -8.89 -4.16
CA VAL A 258 4.67 -8.19 -3.02
C VAL A 258 3.68 -7.12 -2.57
N PHE A 259 3.05 -7.33 -1.42
CA PHE A 259 2.16 -6.36 -0.79
C PHE A 259 2.97 -5.41 0.09
N ILE A 260 2.77 -4.11 -0.11
CA ILE A 260 3.49 -3.05 0.58
C ILE A 260 2.46 -2.13 1.23
N ILE A 261 2.43 -2.09 2.55
CA ILE A 261 1.48 -1.28 3.31
C ILE A 261 2.19 -0.06 3.88
N ASP A 262 1.71 1.14 3.58
CA ASP A 262 2.25 2.40 4.10
C ASP A 262 1.14 3.44 4.30
N GLY A 263 1.45 4.49 5.06
CA GLY A 263 0.58 5.66 5.19
C GLY A 263 -0.71 5.41 5.98
N ILE A 264 -0.79 4.38 6.83
CA ILE A 264 -1.95 4.14 7.72
C ILE A 264 -1.95 5.15 8.88
N ASP A 265 -2.14 6.42 8.54
CA ASP A 265 -2.22 7.55 9.46
C ASP A 265 -2.94 8.80 8.93
N GLU A 266 -3.33 8.81 7.65
CA GLU A 266 -3.90 10.00 6.98
C GLU A 266 -5.38 9.81 6.62
N ASN A 267 -6.05 8.77 7.16
CA ASN A 267 -7.41 8.39 6.78
C ASN A 267 -8.47 8.72 7.82
N ARG A 268 -9.63 9.21 7.38
CA ARG A 268 -10.80 9.52 8.23
C ARG A 268 -11.29 8.32 9.05
N PHE A 269 -11.03 7.10 8.58
CA PHE A 269 -11.48 5.87 9.22
C PHE A 269 -10.71 5.53 10.51
N PHE A 270 -9.38 5.46 10.44
CA PHE A 270 -8.53 5.18 11.60
C PHE A 270 -8.20 6.45 12.40
N PHE A 271 -8.35 7.64 11.78
CA PHE A 271 -8.00 8.93 12.34
C PHE A 271 -9.15 9.91 12.07
N ASN A 272 -9.84 10.36 13.11
CA ASN A 272 -10.73 11.51 12.98
C ASN A 272 -9.95 12.81 13.25
N GLU A 273 -10.54 13.98 12.95
CA GLU A 273 -9.88 15.29 13.09
C GLU A 273 -9.31 15.58 14.49
N LYS A 274 -9.72 14.81 15.51
CA LYS A 274 -9.36 15.04 16.92
C LYS A 274 -8.64 13.86 17.59
N SER A 275 -8.70 12.65 17.04
CA SER A 275 -8.27 11.42 17.73
C SER A 275 -8.08 10.22 16.80
N VAL A 276 -7.24 9.29 17.25
CA VAL A 276 -7.00 8.00 16.58
C VAL A 276 -8.01 6.97 17.09
N ASN A 277 -8.73 6.30 16.19
CA ASN A 277 -9.51 5.10 16.52
C ASN A 277 -8.56 3.91 16.75
N LYS A 278 -7.95 3.88 17.93
CA LYS A 278 -6.92 2.89 18.30
C LYS A 278 -7.41 1.46 18.19
N LYS A 279 -8.69 1.19 18.49
CA LYS A 279 -9.27 -0.15 18.45
C LYS A 279 -9.33 -0.71 17.03
N SER A 280 -9.89 0.06 16.09
CA SER A 280 -9.97 -0.37 14.69
C SER A 280 -8.59 -0.51 14.05
N LEU A 281 -7.67 0.41 14.38
CA LEU A 281 -6.29 0.33 13.90
C LEU A 281 -5.58 -0.90 14.45
N GLU A 282 -5.74 -1.21 15.74
CA GLU A 282 -5.20 -2.41 16.35
C GLU A 282 -5.74 -3.70 15.71
N LEU A 283 -7.05 -3.76 15.40
CA LEU A 283 -7.66 -4.90 14.72
C LEU A 283 -7.12 -5.08 13.29
N PHE A 284 -7.02 -4.00 12.51
CA PHE A 284 -6.42 -4.03 11.17
C PHE A 284 -4.97 -4.52 11.22
N CYS A 285 -4.22 -3.96 12.15
CA CYS A 285 -2.84 -4.31 12.36
C CYS A 285 -2.66 -5.78 12.78
N ARG A 286 -3.48 -6.30 13.71
CA ARG A 286 -3.44 -7.70 14.16
C ARG A 286 -3.87 -8.68 13.08
N SER A 287 -4.89 -8.36 12.29
CA SER A 287 -5.33 -9.21 11.18
C SER A 287 -4.25 -9.32 10.09
N SER A 288 -3.53 -8.22 9.80
CA SER A 288 -2.39 -8.24 8.86
C SER A 288 -1.22 -9.12 9.31
N LEU A 289 -1.14 -9.43 10.60
CA LEU A 289 -0.10 -10.24 11.23
C LEU A 289 -0.68 -11.54 11.84
N SER A 290 -1.88 -11.93 11.42
CA SER A 290 -2.52 -13.17 11.84
C SER A 290 -1.70 -14.40 11.44
N GLN A 291 -1.90 -15.52 12.15
CA GLN A 291 -1.15 -16.75 11.92
C GLN A 291 -1.34 -17.26 10.49
N GLU A 292 -2.55 -17.14 9.95
CA GLU A 292 -2.94 -17.57 8.62
C GLU A 292 -2.20 -16.77 7.53
N ILE A 293 -2.15 -15.44 7.68
CA ILE A 293 -1.43 -14.55 6.76
C ILE A 293 0.07 -14.81 6.84
N ILE A 294 0.63 -14.88 8.05
CA ILE A 294 2.06 -15.16 8.24
C ILE A 294 2.42 -16.55 7.70
N ALA A 295 1.57 -17.57 7.86
CA ALA A 295 1.82 -18.90 7.31
C ALA A 295 1.95 -18.87 5.78
N MET A 296 1.10 -18.12 5.08
CA MET A 296 1.19 -17.97 3.62
C MET A 296 2.45 -17.20 3.19
N VAL A 297 2.82 -16.17 3.95
CA VAL A 297 4.07 -15.43 3.74
C VAL A 297 5.29 -16.34 3.90
N MET A 298 5.30 -17.16 4.96
CA MET A 298 6.39 -18.10 5.23
C MET A 298 6.44 -19.26 4.24
N ALA A 299 5.31 -19.63 3.64
CA ALA A 299 5.25 -20.56 2.52
C ALA A 299 5.71 -19.94 1.19
N HIS A 300 6.09 -18.66 1.19
CA HIS A 300 6.49 -17.91 -0.01
C HIS A 300 5.40 -17.88 -1.10
N ASN A 301 4.13 -17.86 -0.69
CA ASN A 301 3.02 -17.61 -1.62
C ASN A 301 3.07 -16.17 -2.13
N PHE A 302 3.31 -15.22 -1.23
CA PHE A 302 3.53 -13.80 -1.50
C PHE A 302 4.45 -13.18 -0.44
N TYR A 303 4.89 -11.95 -0.66
CA TYR A 303 5.62 -11.15 0.34
C TYR A 303 4.73 -10.05 0.93
N LEU A 304 4.94 -9.74 2.20
CA LEU A 304 4.21 -8.71 2.95
C LEU A 304 5.18 -7.80 3.69
N SER A 305 5.27 -6.55 3.24
CA SER A 305 6.16 -5.53 3.80
C SER A 305 5.32 -4.40 4.38
N VAL A 306 5.43 -4.19 5.69
CA VAL A 306 4.52 -3.32 6.44
C VAL A 306 5.27 -2.15 7.06
N PHE A 307 4.76 -0.93 6.89
CA PHE A 307 5.35 0.31 7.39
C PHE A 307 4.36 1.06 8.30
N TYR A 308 4.29 0.67 9.57
CA TYR A 308 3.35 1.28 10.52
C TYR A 308 3.97 2.36 11.41
N PRO A 309 3.21 3.42 11.75
CA PRO A 309 3.60 4.33 12.81
C PRO A 309 3.60 3.59 14.15
N LYS A 310 4.60 3.87 14.99
CA LYS A 310 4.53 3.46 16.40
C LYS A 310 3.49 4.35 17.10
N ILE A 311 2.44 3.72 17.64
CA ILE A 311 1.33 4.41 18.33
C ILE A 311 1.25 3.92 19.77
N ASP A 312 1.25 4.85 20.71
CA ASP A 312 1.17 4.53 22.13
C ASP A 312 -0.19 3.92 22.50
N GLY A 313 -0.14 2.79 23.19
CA GLY A 313 -1.31 2.02 23.59
C GLY A 313 -1.76 0.95 22.61
N ILE A 314 -1.13 0.80 21.44
CA ILE A 314 -1.34 -0.34 20.54
C ILE A 314 -0.17 -1.31 20.69
N ASN A 315 -0.41 -2.49 21.26
CA ASN A 315 0.64 -3.52 21.36
C ASN A 315 0.62 -4.44 20.13
N MET A 316 1.57 -4.19 19.24
CA MET A 316 1.79 -4.97 18.02
C MET A 316 2.71 -6.17 18.21
N VAL A 317 3.43 -6.22 19.32
CA VAL A 317 4.56 -7.15 19.52
C VAL A 317 4.08 -8.51 20.02
N ASP A 318 2.94 -8.55 20.72
CA ASP A 318 2.37 -9.78 21.27
C ASP A 318 1.66 -10.64 20.20
N GLY A 319 1.30 -10.06 19.05
CA GLY A 319 0.64 -10.78 17.95
C GLY A 319 1.59 -11.58 17.04
N ILE A 320 2.90 -11.35 17.15
CA ILE A 320 3.90 -12.00 16.29
C ILE A 320 4.44 -13.22 17.03
N ILE A 321 3.80 -14.37 16.81
CA ILE A 321 4.12 -15.63 17.50
C ILE A 321 5.56 -16.12 17.20
N ARG A 322 6.26 -15.56 16.20
CA ARG A 322 7.64 -15.94 15.84
C ARG A 322 8.48 -14.79 15.26
N LYS A 323 9.19 -14.06 16.12
CA LYS A 323 10.15 -13.00 15.73
C LYS A 323 11.31 -13.50 14.87
N ASP A 324 11.60 -14.79 14.90
CA ASP A 324 12.61 -15.48 14.06
C ASP A 324 12.20 -15.59 12.59
N LYS A 325 10.89 -15.48 12.29
CA LYS A 325 10.33 -15.74 10.96
C LYS A 325 9.70 -14.53 10.30
N PHE A 326 9.10 -13.63 11.07
CA PHE A 326 8.58 -12.35 10.58
C PHE A 326 9.30 -11.19 11.28
N PRO A 327 10.36 -10.61 10.69
CA PRO A 327 11.22 -9.66 11.36
C PRO A 327 10.50 -8.35 11.65
N VAL A 328 10.63 -7.89 12.90
CA VAL A 328 10.17 -6.57 13.34
C VAL A 328 11.38 -5.63 13.40
N LEU A 329 11.30 -4.54 12.66
CA LEU A 329 12.36 -3.59 12.47
C LEU A 329 11.95 -2.25 13.06
N VAL A 330 12.88 -1.61 13.76
CA VAL A 330 12.69 -0.30 14.35
C VAL A 330 13.67 0.66 13.71
N ILE A 331 13.17 1.76 13.15
CA ILE A 331 14.02 2.82 12.63
C ILE A 331 14.52 3.65 13.82
N LYS A 332 15.83 3.68 14.03
CA LYS A 332 16.49 4.53 15.02
C LYS A 332 17.42 5.51 14.32
N TRP A 333 17.38 6.75 14.76
CA TRP A 333 18.30 7.81 14.32
C TRP A 333 19.22 8.17 15.47
N ASN A 334 20.51 8.20 15.20
CA ASN A 334 21.48 8.81 16.10
C ASN A 334 21.99 10.12 15.47
N ILE A 335 22.66 10.93 16.27
CA ILE A 335 23.15 12.25 15.83
C ILE A 335 24.06 12.16 14.60
N LYS A 336 24.92 11.13 14.51
CA LYS A 336 25.80 10.92 13.37
C LYS A 336 25.00 10.66 12.09
N SER A 337 23.99 9.79 12.15
CA SER A 337 23.10 9.52 11.02
C SER A 337 22.29 10.75 10.61
N LEU A 338 21.84 11.57 11.56
CA LEU A 338 21.13 12.81 11.28
C LEU A 338 22.02 13.87 10.62
N ILE A 339 23.25 14.04 11.09
CA ILE A 339 24.22 14.95 10.48
C ILE A 339 24.57 14.48 9.06
N ASN A 340 24.85 13.20 8.86
CA ASN A 340 25.11 12.65 7.53
C ASN A 340 23.91 12.89 6.57
N TYR A 341 22.68 12.78 7.08
CA TYR A 341 21.49 13.09 6.32
C TYR A 341 21.40 14.58 5.97
N ALA A 342 21.73 15.49 6.91
CA ALA A 342 21.78 16.92 6.64
C ALA A 342 22.82 17.28 5.57
N ASP A 343 24.04 16.72 5.68
CA ASP A 343 25.11 16.92 4.69
C ASP A 343 24.68 16.48 3.30
N TYR A 344 24.01 15.32 3.23
CA TYR A 344 23.45 14.80 2.01
C TYR A 344 22.40 15.76 1.40
N VAL A 345 21.47 16.28 2.21
CA VAL A 345 20.47 17.27 1.76
C VAL A 345 21.15 18.52 1.19
N LEU A 346 22.16 19.05 1.89
CA LEU A 346 22.92 20.21 1.44
C LEU A 346 23.65 19.94 0.12
N GLN A 347 24.23 18.75 -0.07
CA GLN A 347 24.87 18.35 -1.32
C GLN A 347 23.88 18.31 -2.50
N GLU A 348 22.69 17.74 -2.32
CA GLU A 348 21.66 17.73 -3.36
C GLU A 348 21.13 19.13 -3.69
N MET A 349 21.01 20.00 -2.70
CA MET A 349 20.70 21.42 -2.93
C MET A 349 21.80 22.11 -3.75
N ASN A 350 23.06 21.87 -3.42
CA ASN A 350 24.21 22.43 -4.14
C ASN A 350 24.27 21.98 -5.61
N LYS A 351 23.92 20.72 -5.92
CA LYS A 351 23.87 20.20 -7.30
C LYS A 351 22.86 20.94 -8.18
N ASN A 352 21.76 21.41 -7.60
CA ASN A 352 20.75 22.19 -8.33
C ASN A 352 21.06 23.70 -8.31
N ALA A 353 21.89 24.16 -7.37
CA ALA A 353 22.36 25.53 -7.27
C ALA A 353 23.44 25.88 -8.31
N SER A 354 24.11 24.91 -8.94
CA SER A 354 25.15 25.19 -9.95
C SER A 354 24.64 25.90 -11.22
N SER A 355 23.32 25.99 -11.41
CA SER A 355 22.66 26.76 -12.49
C SER A 355 22.08 28.10 -12.03
N SER A 356 22.10 28.42 -10.73
CA SER A 356 21.59 29.67 -10.16
C SER A 356 22.72 30.40 -9.42
N ARG A 357 22.65 31.73 -9.26
CA ARG A 357 23.67 32.51 -8.52
C ARG A 357 23.61 32.28 -6.99
N CYS A 358 23.29 31.07 -6.55
CA CYS A 358 23.10 30.71 -5.15
C CYS A 358 24.44 30.35 -4.50
N LYS A 359 24.64 30.77 -3.24
CA LYS A 359 25.82 30.40 -2.46
C LYS A 359 25.78 28.92 -2.10
N SER A 360 26.94 28.24 -2.18
CA SER A 360 27.08 26.83 -1.81
C SER A 360 27.30 26.68 -0.30
N PHE A 361 26.67 25.66 0.30
CA PHE A 361 26.91 25.25 1.68
C PHE A 361 27.99 24.16 1.72
N ILE A 362 28.93 24.23 2.68
CA ILE A 362 30.05 23.25 2.75
C ILE A 362 29.55 21.92 3.35
N ASP A 363 29.22 21.93 4.64
CA ASP A 363 28.68 20.81 5.39
C ASP A 363 27.84 21.34 6.56
N PHE A 364 26.97 20.50 7.11
CA PHE A 364 26.02 20.86 8.15
C PHE A 364 26.71 21.26 9.46
N LYS A 365 27.81 20.61 9.84
CA LYS A 365 28.55 20.96 11.07
C LYS A 365 29.18 22.34 10.97
N THR A 366 29.73 22.68 9.82
CA THR A 366 30.28 24.00 9.52
C THR A 366 29.17 25.05 9.48
N LEU A 367 28.04 24.73 8.83
CA LEU A 367 26.88 25.63 8.73
C LEU A 367 26.34 26.04 10.11
N VAL A 368 26.21 25.10 11.04
CA VAL A 368 25.66 25.37 12.39
C VAL A 368 26.74 25.66 13.43
N ASN A 369 28.03 25.73 13.03
CA ASN A 369 29.17 25.83 13.93
C ASN A 369 29.08 24.82 15.11
N TYR A 370 28.97 23.53 14.76
CA TYR A 370 28.76 22.44 15.73
C TYR A 370 29.93 22.29 16.73
N SER A 371 31.10 22.86 16.45
CA SER A 371 32.20 22.96 17.43
C SER A 371 31.87 23.84 18.64
N ASN A 372 30.88 24.73 18.54
CA ASN A 372 30.41 25.52 19.68
C ASN A 372 29.52 24.64 20.59
N PRO A 373 29.85 24.46 21.88
CA PRO A 373 29.10 23.57 22.78
C PRO A 373 27.61 23.93 22.91
N LYS A 374 27.26 25.21 22.86
CA LYS A 374 25.86 25.68 22.97
C LYS A 374 25.06 25.36 21.71
N ASN A 375 25.69 25.45 20.54
CA ASN A 375 25.05 25.07 19.28
C ASN A 375 24.92 23.54 19.20
N ALA A 376 25.96 22.81 19.60
CA ALA A 376 25.92 21.35 19.66
C ALA A 376 24.79 20.84 20.58
N GLU A 377 24.58 21.48 21.73
CA GLU A 377 23.48 21.15 22.64
C GLU A 377 22.11 21.26 21.97
N ILE A 378 21.84 22.36 21.25
CA ILE A 378 20.57 22.55 20.52
C ILE A 378 20.42 21.48 19.41
N ILE A 379 21.46 21.29 18.60
CA ILE A 379 21.43 20.33 17.49
C ILE A 379 21.25 18.88 18.00
N ASN A 380 21.82 18.54 19.15
CA ASN A 380 21.67 17.22 19.77
C ASN A 380 20.25 16.92 20.27
N GLN A 381 19.39 17.94 20.42
CA GLN A 381 17.97 17.75 20.76
C GLN A 381 17.12 17.33 19.55
N ILE A 382 17.62 17.51 18.32
CA ILE A 382 16.94 17.08 17.09
C ILE A 382 16.99 15.55 17.01
N SER A 383 15.82 14.91 17.13
CA SER A 383 15.71 13.45 17.27
C SER A 383 15.23 12.72 16.01
N THR A 384 14.74 13.43 14.99
CA THR A 384 14.20 12.83 13.76
C THR A 384 14.56 13.63 12.50
N PRO A 385 14.60 12.98 11.32
CA PRO A 385 14.79 13.65 10.04
C PRO A 385 13.76 14.74 9.75
N ARG A 386 12.49 14.54 10.14
CA ARG A 386 11.45 15.55 9.92
C ARG A 386 11.70 16.82 10.75
N VAL A 387 12.09 16.69 12.01
CA VAL A 387 12.47 17.85 12.84
C VAL A 387 13.69 18.55 12.24
N LEU A 388 14.70 17.78 11.83
CA LEU A 388 15.88 18.29 11.16
C LEU A 388 15.55 19.06 9.87
N HIS A 389 14.59 18.55 9.10
CA HIS A 389 14.13 19.16 7.86
C HIS A 389 13.45 20.51 8.09
N TYR A 390 12.53 20.60 9.06
CA TYR A 390 11.94 21.88 9.46
C TYR A 390 12.99 22.83 10.03
N PHE A 391 13.92 22.32 10.83
CA PHE A 391 15.03 23.11 11.34
C PHE A 391 15.86 23.70 10.20
N MET A 392 16.26 22.90 9.22
CA MET A 392 17.05 23.36 8.08
C MET A 392 16.29 24.38 7.23
N GLN A 393 14.98 24.16 6.99
CA GLN A 393 14.15 25.11 6.25
C GLN A 393 14.12 26.48 6.96
N HIS A 394 13.79 26.50 8.26
CA HIS A 394 13.75 27.74 9.03
C HIS A 394 15.12 28.37 9.22
N LEU A 395 16.17 27.56 9.36
CA LEU A 395 17.54 28.07 9.45
C LEU A 395 17.91 28.85 8.18
N ILE A 396 17.55 28.33 7.01
CA ILE A 396 17.79 29.02 5.73
C ILE A 396 16.95 30.29 5.62
N GLU A 397 15.68 30.28 6.06
CA GLU A 397 14.81 31.46 6.10
C GLU A 397 15.42 32.57 6.99
N GLU A 398 15.84 32.23 8.21
CA GLU A 398 16.47 33.14 9.17
C GLU A 398 17.80 33.70 8.64
N MET A 399 18.64 32.84 8.08
CA MET A 399 19.91 33.29 7.52
C MET A 399 19.74 34.16 6.28
N ASN A 400 18.70 33.93 5.47
CA ASN A 400 18.36 34.78 4.32
C ASN A 400 17.80 36.13 4.76
N TYR A 401 17.03 36.19 5.84
CA TYR A 401 16.56 37.44 6.43
C TYR A 401 17.74 38.33 6.87
N CYS A 402 18.80 37.70 7.42
CA CYS A 402 20.03 38.38 7.83
C CYS A 402 21.08 38.56 6.72
N ALA A 403 20.80 38.18 5.47
CA ALA A 403 21.82 37.99 4.43
C ALA A 403 22.57 39.27 4.00
N ASN A 404 22.08 40.47 4.33
CA ASN A 404 22.76 41.73 4.05
C ASN A 404 24.06 41.91 4.88
N ASP A 405 24.23 41.16 5.99
CA ASP A 405 25.35 41.33 6.93
C ASP A 405 26.31 40.12 7.06
N VAL A 406 26.09 39.03 6.31
CA VAL A 406 26.85 37.78 6.48
C VAL A 406 27.98 37.65 5.44
N LYS A 407 29.23 37.87 5.90
CA LYS A 407 30.47 37.58 5.13
C LYS A 407 30.68 36.07 4.99
N GLU A 408 31.35 35.65 3.92
CA GLU A 408 31.73 34.26 3.68
C GLU A 408 32.73 33.75 4.74
N PRO A 409 32.63 32.49 5.22
CA PRO A 409 31.63 31.48 4.86
C PRO A 409 30.26 31.78 5.50
N PHE A 410 29.18 31.36 4.83
CA PHE A 410 27.81 31.55 5.30
C PHE A 410 27.52 30.61 6.50
N ILE A 411 27.89 31.07 7.69
CA ILE A 411 27.77 30.34 8.96
C ILE A 411 26.60 30.92 9.75
N ALA A 412 25.73 30.06 10.28
CA ALA A 412 24.61 30.48 11.10
C ALA A 412 25.09 31.09 12.43
N THR A 413 24.50 32.22 12.81
CA THR A 413 24.69 32.74 14.16
C THR A 413 23.97 31.86 15.17
N LYS A 414 24.34 31.99 16.46
CA LYS A 414 23.63 31.30 17.55
C LYS A 414 22.13 31.63 17.56
N GLU A 415 21.78 32.88 17.25
CA GLU A 415 20.39 33.33 17.21
C GLU A 415 19.62 32.66 16.07
N ASN A 416 20.20 32.56 14.87
CA ASN A 416 19.57 31.83 13.77
C ASN A 416 19.29 30.37 14.14
N ILE A 417 20.25 29.69 14.79
CA ILE A 417 20.11 28.29 15.21
C ILE A 417 19.01 28.15 16.28
N TYR A 418 19.00 29.04 17.27
CA TYR A 418 18.00 28.99 18.34
C TYR A 418 16.58 29.24 17.81
N THR A 419 16.39 30.29 17.01
CA THR A 419 15.09 30.64 16.42
C THR A 419 14.59 29.56 15.47
N ALA A 420 15.46 29.02 14.63
CA ALA A 420 15.11 27.91 13.74
C ALA A 420 14.70 26.65 14.51
N TYR A 421 15.41 26.33 15.61
CA TYR A 421 15.07 25.20 16.46
C TYR A 421 13.74 25.38 17.18
N GLU A 422 13.49 26.53 17.80
CA GLU A 422 12.21 26.83 18.45
C GLU A 422 11.03 26.73 17.47
N THR A 423 11.21 27.26 16.26
CA THR A 423 10.18 27.28 15.23
C THR A 423 9.93 25.87 14.69
N ALA A 424 10.99 25.10 14.42
CA ALA A 424 10.88 23.71 14.01
C ALA A 424 10.20 22.84 15.08
N ALA A 425 10.54 23.05 16.35
CA ALA A 425 9.90 22.37 17.48
C ALA A 425 8.39 22.69 17.50
N LYS A 426 8.00 23.97 17.42
CA LYS A 426 6.58 24.40 17.35
C LYS A 426 5.85 23.81 16.14
N SER A 427 6.50 23.74 14.98
CA SER A 427 5.96 23.12 13.75
C SER A 427 5.77 21.60 13.88
N THR A 428 6.65 20.90 14.61
CA THR A 428 6.44 19.49 14.95
C THR A 428 5.38 19.26 16.02
N PHE A 429 5.21 20.19 16.96
CA PHE A 429 4.15 20.13 17.97
C PHE A 429 2.77 20.34 17.35
N LYS A 430 2.59 21.22 16.35
CA LYS A 430 1.28 21.35 15.64
C LYS A 430 0.80 20.04 15.00
N VAL A 431 1.72 19.17 14.58
CA VAL A 431 1.38 17.83 14.05
C VAL A 431 1.14 16.83 15.17
N GLN A 432 1.77 17.01 16.35
CA GLN A 432 1.41 16.28 17.56
C GLN A 432 0.05 16.71 18.13
N PHE A 433 -0.39 17.96 17.92
CA PHE A 433 -1.68 18.51 18.42
C PHE A 433 -2.92 18.14 17.59
N ILE A 434 -2.80 17.34 16.52
CA ILE A 434 -3.92 16.52 16.03
C ILE A 434 -4.17 15.33 17.00
N LYS A 435 -3.35 15.17 18.05
CA LYS A 435 -3.61 14.28 19.17
C LYS A 435 -3.93 15.07 20.44
N ASN A 436 -5.20 15.14 20.76
CA ASN A 436 -5.72 14.84 22.10
C ASN A 436 -7.09 14.20 21.95
#